data_AF-A0A1A9ZXY9-F1
#
_entry.id   AF-A0A1A9ZXY9-F1
#
_cell.length_a   1.000
_cell.length_b   1.000
_cell.length_c   1.000
_cell.angle_alpha   90.00
_cell.angle_beta   90.00
_cell.angle_gamma   90.00
#
_symmetry.space_group_name_H-M   'P 1'
#
loop_
_entity.id
_entity.type
_entity.pdbx_description
1 polymer ?
#
loop_
_entity_poly.entity_id
_entity_poly.type
_entity_poly.pdbx_seq_one_letter_code
_entity_poly.pdbx_strand_id
1 'polypeptide(L)'
;MAARTMPHVHNIDFKFWTEGPTAILFAIRTGMVFFFVVYYINNSQSHIIINNDIESGLQQPRVYHLVKPVIPDHYMNMKNSAISGSGGTVLQLGVGNDRAHKTIPEVYLTRLLAAKGTVQKFVDDFFATILTVNEELPPAIKWLFDLLDEAARRHDIYDADIVHAWKSNSLPLRFWVNFIKNPDFIFDVNKTVTVDASLSGIAQTFMDACSTTEHRLGKDSPSNKLLFAKDIPQYRKMVKQFYHDVARLPQISDQEMSTAMQQLSIQQNDEFDTISALKELYIYVTKYNDQIINALENDINCKKIQLAHKLENVAFTLEGEDTSAC
;
A
#
# COMPACT_ATOMS: atom_id res chain seq x y z
N MET A 1 -25.29 -23.62 22.88
CA MET A 1 -24.62 -22.59 23.70
C MET A 1 -23.79 -21.76 22.74
N ALA A 2 -24.24 -20.53 22.48
CA ALA A 2 -24.01 -19.81 21.23
C ALA A 2 -22.58 -19.30 21.05
N ALA A 3 -22.10 -19.45 19.81
CA ALA A 3 -20.90 -18.82 19.27
C ALA A 3 -21.03 -17.29 19.34
N ARG A 4 -20.05 -16.62 19.96
CA ARG A 4 -19.83 -15.18 19.78
C ARG A 4 -18.76 -15.01 18.71
N THR A 5 -19.23 -14.70 17.51
CA THR A 5 -18.48 -14.13 16.39
C THR A 5 -17.80 -12.84 16.84
N MET A 6 -16.48 -12.78 16.70
CA MET A 6 -15.71 -11.53 16.78
C MET A 6 -15.99 -10.69 15.51
N PRO A 7 -16.25 -9.39 15.63
CA PRO A 7 -16.43 -8.55 14.45
C PRO A 7 -15.08 -8.30 13.76
N HIS A 8 -15.11 -8.38 12.44
CA HIS A 8 -14.01 -8.10 11.54
C HIS A 8 -13.40 -6.71 11.79
N VAL A 9 -12.10 -6.66 12.09
CA VAL A 9 -11.26 -5.45 12.01
C VAL A 9 -10.96 -5.17 10.54
N HIS A 10 -12.00 -4.86 9.76
CA HIS A 10 -11.90 -4.48 8.34
C HIS A 10 -12.41 -3.06 8.04
N ASN A 11 -12.82 -2.31 9.06
CA ASN A 11 -13.09 -0.87 8.91
C ASN A 11 -12.19 -0.11 9.86
N ILE A 12 -11.07 0.41 9.33
CA ILE A 12 -10.48 1.62 9.87
C ILE A 12 -11.57 2.68 9.68
N ASP A 13 -12.19 3.09 10.78
CA ASP A 13 -13.32 4.01 10.76
C ASP A 13 -12.86 5.34 10.15
N PHE A 14 -13.21 5.54 8.86
CA PHE A 14 -12.92 6.76 8.11
C PHE A 14 -13.49 8.01 8.81
N LYS A 15 -14.39 7.83 9.78
CA LYS A 15 -14.91 8.89 10.65
C LYS A 15 -13.84 9.69 11.39
N PHE A 16 -12.72 9.06 11.75
CA PHE A 16 -11.61 9.73 12.42
C PHE A 16 -11.01 10.86 11.56
N TRP A 17 -11.08 10.72 10.23
CA TRP A 17 -10.58 11.72 9.28
C TRP A 17 -11.63 12.76 8.87
N THR A 18 -12.91 12.58 9.22
CA THR A 18 -14.00 13.44 8.71
C THR A 18 -14.54 14.46 9.70
N GLU A 19 -14.22 14.37 11.00
CA GLU A 19 -14.90 15.16 12.04
C GLU A 19 -14.15 16.41 12.54
N GLY A 20 -13.29 17.00 11.72
CA GLY A 20 -12.67 18.28 12.06
C GLY A 20 -12.24 19.12 10.84
N PRO A 21 -12.64 20.40 10.73
CA PRO A 21 -12.19 21.29 9.66
C PRO A 21 -10.68 21.55 9.70
N THR A 22 -9.98 21.19 10.77
CA THR A 22 -8.50 21.24 10.85
C THR A 22 -7.83 19.94 10.41
N ALA A 23 -8.45 18.77 10.57
CA ALA A 23 -7.82 17.48 10.21
C ALA A 23 -7.90 17.18 8.70
N ILE A 24 -9.03 17.50 8.06
CA ILE A 24 -9.20 17.39 6.60
C ILE A 24 -8.30 18.42 5.89
N LEU A 25 -8.28 19.66 6.39
CA LEU A 25 -7.44 20.72 5.84
C LEU A 25 -5.95 20.43 6.06
N PHE A 26 -5.59 19.70 7.12
CA PHE A 26 -4.23 19.24 7.38
C PHE A 26 -3.83 18.05 6.49
N ALA A 27 -4.71 17.07 6.29
CA ALA A 27 -4.51 15.97 5.35
C ALA A 27 -4.32 16.46 3.89
N ILE A 28 -5.00 17.57 3.55
CA ILE A 28 -4.86 18.27 2.27
C ILE A 28 -3.61 19.17 2.23
N ARG A 29 -3.23 19.82 3.35
CA ARG A 29 -2.03 20.70 3.43
C ARG A 29 -0.69 19.99 3.59
N THR A 30 -0.63 18.79 4.17
CA THR A 30 0.64 18.10 4.43
C THR A 30 1.13 17.18 3.33
N GLY A 31 0.40 17.06 2.22
CA GLY A 31 0.89 16.28 1.07
C GLY A 31 1.09 14.78 1.35
N MET A 32 0.89 14.29 2.58
CA MET A 32 1.03 12.86 2.90
C MET A 32 -0.10 12.02 2.29
N VAL A 33 -1.30 12.58 2.15
CA VAL A 33 -2.37 11.95 1.36
C VAL A 33 -2.10 12.11 -0.15
N PHE A 34 -1.44 13.19 -0.58
CA PHE A 34 -1.09 13.40 -1.98
C PHE A 34 0.00 12.41 -2.46
N PHE A 35 0.99 12.11 -1.62
CA PHE A 35 1.94 11.02 -1.83
C PHE A 35 1.22 9.66 -1.90
N PHE A 36 0.09 9.51 -1.20
CA PHE A 36 -0.71 8.29 -1.17
C PHE A 36 -1.67 8.13 -2.36
N VAL A 37 -2.22 9.23 -2.89
CA VAL A 37 -3.21 9.23 -3.99
C VAL A 37 -2.52 9.28 -5.37
N VAL A 38 -1.45 10.06 -5.54
CA VAL A 38 -0.71 10.12 -6.81
C VAL A 38 -0.03 8.77 -7.12
N TYR A 39 0.44 8.05 -6.10
CA TYR A 39 1.05 6.73 -6.29
C TYR A 39 0.04 5.62 -6.65
N TYR A 40 -1.24 5.78 -6.26
CA TYR A 40 -2.29 4.81 -6.59
C TYR A 40 -2.82 4.99 -8.02
N ILE A 41 -2.68 6.19 -8.61
CA ILE A 41 -3.17 6.50 -9.98
C ILE A 41 -2.18 6.01 -11.06
N ASN A 42 -0.88 5.91 -10.76
CA ASN A 42 0.11 5.34 -11.70
C ASN A 42 0.00 3.82 -11.90
N ASN A 43 -1.01 3.17 -11.31
CA ASN A 43 -1.30 1.75 -11.52
C ASN A 43 -2.37 1.50 -12.61
N SER A 44 -2.60 2.46 -13.51
CA SER A 44 -3.35 2.22 -14.74
C SER A 44 -2.38 1.71 -15.80
N GLN A 45 -2.39 0.40 -16.00
CA GLN A 45 -1.59 -0.31 -16.99
C GLN A 45 -1.63 0.38 -18.36
N SER A 46 -0.48 0.86 -18.83
CA SER A 46 -0.25 1.20 -20.23
C SER A 46 -0.33 -0.08 -21.06
N HIS A 47 -1.47 -0.33 -21.71
CA HIS A 47 -1.56 -1.30 -22.78
C HIS A 47 -0.84 -0.74 -24.01
N ILE A 48 0.41 -1.13 -24.21
CA ILE A 48 1.08 -0.97 -25.50
C ILE A 48 0.44 -1.99 -26.45
N ILE A 49 -0.44 -1.51 -27.32
CA ILE A 49 -0.93 -2.26 -28.48
C ILE A 49 0.22 -2.30 -29.49
N ILE A 50 0.93 -3.42 -29.55
CA ILE A 50 1.83 -3.72 -30.67
C ILE A 50 0.96 -4.40 -31.74
N ASN A 51 0.62 -3.66 -32.78
CA ASN A 51 0.11 -4.24 -34.02
C ASN A 51 1.15 -5.21 -34.56
N ASN A 52 0.82 -6.49 -34.58
CA ASN A 52 1.55 -7.46 -35.39
C ASN A 52 0.51 -8.32 -36.14
N ASP A 53 0.08 -7.81 -37.29
CA ASP A 53 -0.41 -8.66 -38.36
C ASP A 53 0.77 -9.55 -38.81
N ILE A 54 0.54 -10.87 -38.80
CA ILE A 54 0.79 -11.81 -39.90
C ILE A 54 0.63 -13.24 -39.36
N GLU A 55 -0.30 -13.93 -40.00
CA GLU A 55 -0.59 -15.36 -39.98
C GLU A 55 0.59 -16.30 -39.69
N SER A 56 0.39 -17.25 -38.77
CA SER A 56 0.71 -18.67 -38.98
C SER A 56 0.27 -19.53 -37.79
N GLY A 57 -0.56 -20.55 -38.07
CA GLY A 57 -1.09 -21.51 -37.10
C GLY A 57 -0.05 -22.53 -36.60
N LEU A 58 1.01 -22.07 -35.96
CA LEU A 58 1.96 -22.92 -35.24
C LEU A 58 1.94 -22.53 -33.76
N GLN A 59 1.61 -23.50 -32.90
CA GLN A 59 1.71 -23.33 -31.44
C GLN A 59 3.09 -22.75 -31.11
N GLN A 60 3.14 -21.65 -30.35
CA GLN A 60 4.40 -21.11 -29.84
C GLN A 60 5.20 -22.26 -29.19
N PRO A 61 6.48 -22.46 -29.55
CA PRO A 61 7.25 -23.57 -29.01
C PRO A 61 7.35 -23.45 -27.50
N ARG A 62 6.98 -24.51 -26.78
CA ARG A 62 7.09 -24.57 -25.32
C ARG A 62 8.56 -24.62 -24.94
N VAL A 63 9.13 -23.47 -24.61
CA VAL A 63 10.52 -23.37 -24.15
C VAL A 63 10.61 -23.75 -22.68
N TYR A 64 11.56 -24.60 -22.33
CA TYR A 64 11.96 -24.89 -20.96
C TYR A 64 13.48 -24.75 -20.86
N HIS A 65 13.97 -24.28 -19.71
CA HIS A 65 15.41 -24.13 -19.47
C HIS A 65 15.94 -25.24 -18.55
N LEU A 66 15.58 -25.21 -17.26
CA LEU A 66 16.09 -26.18 -16.27
C LEU A 66 15.05 -27.21 -15.82
N VAL A 67 13.78 -26.84 -15.78
CA VAL A 67 12.69 -27.72 -15.32
C VAL A 67 11.60 -27.75 -16.38
N LYS A 68 11.28 -28.96 -16.86
CA LYS A 68 10.13 -29.17 -17.74
C LYS A 68 8.84 -29.06 -16.90
N PRO A 69 7.91 -28.14 -17.23
CA PRO A 69 6.66 -28.03 -16.47
C PRO A 69 5.86 -29.32 -16.52
N VAL A 70 5.47 -29.85 -15.35
CA VAL A 70 4.60 -31.04 -15.23
C VAL A 70 3.15 -30.56 -15.28
N ILE A 71 2.64 -30.28 -16.48
CA ILE A 71 1.22 -29.95 -16.65
C ILE A 71 0.46 -31.26 -16.91
N PRO A 72 -0.56 -31.61 -16.11
CA PRO A 72 -1.37 -32.79 -16.40
C PRO A 72 -2.09 -32.63 -17.74
N ASP A 73 -1.98 -33.63 -18.62
CA ASP A 73 -2.54 -33.60 -19.97
C ASP A 73 -4.06 -33.30 -20.01
N HIS A 74 -4.79 -33.51 -18.92
CA HIS A 74 -6.23 -33.26 -18.84
C HIS A 74 -6.66 -31.78 -18.91
N TYR A 75 -5.77 -30.82 -18.63
CA TYR A 75 -6.08 -29.40 -18.86
C TYR A 75 -5.82 -28.96 -20.32
N MET A 76 -5.19 -29.81 -21.14
CA MET A 76 -4.77 -29.47 -22.50
C MET A 76 -5.87 -29.64 -23.54
N ASN A 77 -7.00 -30.28 -23.21
CA ASN A 77 -8.03 -30.62 -24.21
C ASN A 77 -9.31 -29.76 -24.13
N MET A 78 -9.46 -28.89 -23.12
CA MET A 78 -10.69 -28.09 -22.96
C MET A 78 -10.78 -26.88 -23.91
N LYS A 79 -9.67 -26.49 -24.57
CA LYS A 79 -9.70 -25.42 -25.57
C LYS A 79 -9.95 -25.90 -27.00
N ASN A 80 -9.94 -27.22 -27.24
CA ASN A 80 -10.16 -27.80 -28.57
C ASN A 80 -11.58 -28.36 -28.78
N SER A 81 -12.38 -28.57 -27.74
CA SER A 81 -13.75 -29.11 -27.87
C SER A 81 -14.85 -28.06 -27.92
N ALA A 82 -14.55 -26.76 -27.74
CA ALA A 82 -15.54 -25.68 -27.83
C ALA A 82 -15.78 -25.18 -29.27
N ILE A 83 -15.11 -25.75 -30.28
CA ILE A 83 -15.26 -25.37 -31.70
C ILE A 83 -16.01 -26.44 -32.51
N SER A 84 -16.17 -27.66 -32.00
CA SER A 84 -17.02 -28.69 -32.63
C SER A 84 -18.33 -28.82 -31.85
N GLY A 85 -19.37 -28.13 -32.31
CA GLY A 85 -20.70 -28.18 -31.72
C GLY A 85 -21.21 -29.61 -31.54
N SER A 86 -21.45 -30.01 -30.29
CA SER A 86 -22.41 -31.04 -29.90
C SER A 86 -22.69 -30.88 -28.41
N GLY A 87 -23.97 -30.69 -28.08
CA GLY A 87 -24.43 -30.45 -26.72
C GLY A 87 -24.32 -31.69 -25.82
N GLY A 88 -24.13 -31.46 -24.52
CA GLY A 88 -24.17 -32.51 -23.51
C GLY A 88 -23.74 -32.04 -22.12
N THR A 89 -24.74 -31.72 -21.29
CA THR A 89 -24.78 -31.75 -19.81
C THR A 89 -23.47 -31.67 -19.02
N VAL A 90 -23.29 -30.53 -18.35
CA VAL A 90 -22.33 -30.28 -17.27
C VAL A 90 -22.73 -31.10 -16.03
N LEU A 91 -21.99 -32.16 -15.72
CA LEU A 91 -21.96 -32.74 -14.37
C LEU A 91 -20.74 -32.24 -13.63
N GLN A 92 -21.04 -31.53 -12.55
CA GLN A 92 -20.15 -31.00 -11.54
C GLN A 92 -19.58 -32.13 -10.69
N LEU A 93 -18.27 -32.35 -10.75
CA LEU A 93 -17.54 -33.16 -9.78
C LEU A 93 -16.23 -32.44 -9.41
N GLY A 94 -16.12 -32.16 -8.11
CA GLY A 94 -15.14 -31.29 -7.50
C GLY A 94 -13.69 -31.74 -7.72
N VAL A 95 -12.84 -30.78 -8.04
CA VAL A 95 -11.40 -30.93 -7.90
C VAL A 95 -11.05 -30.43 -6.50
N GLY A 96 -10.74 -31.40 -5.65
CA GLY A 96 -10.31 -31.21 -4.28
C GLY A 96 -9.10 -30.28 -4.16
N ASN A 97 -9.15 -29.53 -3.07
CA ASN A 97 -8.17 -28.59 -2.54
C ASN A 97 -6.86 -29.27 -2.04
N ASP A 98 -6.51 -30.46 -2.56
CA ASP A 98 -5.50 -31.36 -1.98
C ASP A 98 -4.07 -31.20 -2.53
N ARG A 99 -3.77 -30.07 -3.16
CA ARG A 99 -2.41 -29.76 -3.66
C ARG A 99 -1.71 -28.58 -2.97
N ALA A 100 -2.28 -28.04 -1.90
CA ALA A 100 -1.74 -26.87 -1.21
C ALA A 100 -0.76 -27.16 -0.04
N HIS A 101 -0.48 -28.42 0.31
CA HIS A 101 0.34 -28.74 1.50
C HIS A 101 1.35 -29.89 1.28
N LYS A 102 2.14 -29.84 0.21
CA LYS A 102 3.37 -30.66 0.19
C LYS A 102 4.46 -29.87 0.90
N THR A 103 4.76 -30.27 2.13
CA THR A 103 5.92 -29.79 2.90
C THR A 103 7.13 -29.70 1.98
N ILE A 104 7.78 -28.54 1.94
CA ILE A 104 9.01 -28.34 1.17
C ILE A 104 9.98 -29.47 1.56
N PRO A 105 10.49 -30.27 0.60
CA PRO A 105 11.46 -31.31 0.92
C PRO A 105 12.62 -30.71 1.70
N GLU A 106 13.00 -31.35 2.81
CA GLU A 106 13.96 -30.85 3.81
C GLU A 106 15.28 -30.32 3.18
N VAL A 107 15.72 -30.94 2.08
CA VAL A 107 16.89 -30.51 1.29
C VAL A 107 16.80 -29.07 0.78
N TYR A 108 15.60 -28.58 0.45
CA TYR A 108 15.41 -27.20 0.00
C TYR A 108 15.34 -26.23 1.18
N LEU A 109 14.88 -26.67 2.35
CA LEU A 109 14.85 -25.83 3.55
C LEU A 109 16.27 -25.47 4.00
N THR A 110 17.21 -26.42 4.00
CA THR A 110 18.63 -26.15 4.33
C THR A 110 19.26 -25.15 3.36
N ARG A 111 18.92 -25.23 2.06
CA ARG A 111 19.39 -24.25 1.05
C ARG A 111 18.79 -22.87 1.27
N LEU A 112 17.50 -22.78 1.62
CA LEU A 112 16.84 -21.52 1.96
C LEU A 112 17.45 -20.89 3.22
N LEU A 113 17.75 -21.69 4.24
CA LEU A 113 18.42 -21.24 5.46
C LEU A 113 19.84 -20.72 5.17
N ALA A 114 20.60 -21.40 4.31
CA ALA A 114 21.92 -20.93 3.89
C ALA A 114 21.82 -19.59 3.14
N ALA A 115 20.90 -19.47 2.19
CA ALA A 115 20.67 -18.21 1.47
C ALA A 115 20.25 -17.08 2.42
N LYS A 116 19.33 -17.36 3.36
CA LYS A 116 18.93 -16.43 4.43
C LYS A 116 20.13 -16.00 5.27
N GLY A 117 20.98 -16.94 5.67
CA GLY A 117 22.20 -16.67 6.42
C GLY A 117 23.14 -15.69 5.72
N THR A 118 23.31 -15.83 4.40
CA THR A 118 24.15 -14.92 3.59
C THR A 118 23.63 -13.48 3.57
N VAL A 119 22.31 -13.29 3.53
CA VAL A 119 21.70 -11.95 3.44
C VAL A 119 21.35 -11.34 4.80
N GLN A 120 21.45 -12.12 5.88
CA GLN A 120 20.96 -11.77 7.22
C GLN A 120 21.47 -10.41 7.70
N LYS A 121 22.78 -10.18 7.60
CA LYS A 121 23.41 -8.93 8.05
C LYS A 121 22.81 -7.70 7.34
N PHE A 122 22.52 -7.80 6.04
CA PHE A 122 21.94 -6.69 5.28
C PHE A 122 20.50 -6.41 5.71
N VAL A 123 19.72 -7.45 6.04
CA VAL A 123 18.36 -7.30 6.57
C VAL A 123 18.39 -6.65 7.95
N ASP A 124 19.30 -7.11 8.83
CA ASP A 124 19.45 -6.55 10.17
C ASP A 124 19.90 -5.08 10.13
N ASP A 125 20.92 -4.76 9.33
CA ASP A 125 21.43 -3.40 9.16
C ASP A 125 20.32 -2.48 8.60
N PHE A 126 19.53 -2.95 7.64
CA PHE A 126 18.41 -2.19 7.08
C PHE A 126 17.31 -1.95 8.11
N PHE A 127 16.84 -2.98 8.83
CA PHE A 127 15.83 -2.81 9.88
C PHE A 127 16.32 -1.93 11.03
N ALA A 128 17.59 -2.04 11.41
CA ALA A 128 18.18 -1.15 12.40
C ALA A 128 18.16 0.30 11.90
N THR A 129 18.50 0.54 10.64
CA THR A 129 18.51 1.90 10.06
C THR A 129 17.12 2.54 10.08
N ILE A 130 16.07 1.83 9.66
CA ILE A 130 14.71 2.40 9.59
C ILE A 130 13.94 2.39 10.92
N LEU A 131 14.41 1.66 11.94
CA LEU A 131 13.80 1.55 13.28
C LEU A 131 14.66 2.15 14.40
N THR A 132 15.64 2.99 14.08
CA THR A 132 16.45 3.69 15.08
C THR A 132 16.22 5.19 14.96
N VAL A 133 16.01 5.84 16.10
CA VAL A 133 16.00 7.30 16.17
C VAL A 133 17.44 7.79 16.01
N ASN A 134 17.68 8.59 14.98
CA ASN A 134 18.96 9.23 14.70
C ASN A 134 18.73 10.69 14.33
N GLU A 135 19.80 11.45 14.11
CA GLU A 135 19.73 12.87 13.74
C GLU A 135 19.10 13.09 12.34
N GLU A 136 19.03 12.04 11.52
CA GLU A 136 18.44 12.06 10.18
C GLU A 136 16.93 11.75 10.18
N LEU A 137 16.33 11.46 11.34
CA LEU A 137 14.91 11.13 11.44
C LEU A 137 14.07 12.32 10.96
N PRO A 138 13.23 12.16 9.91
CA PRO A 138 12.41 13.26 9.42
C PRO A 138 11.47 13.82 10.51
N PRO A 139 11.38 15.15 10.68
CA PRO A 139 10.50 15.76 11.69
C PRO A 139 9.02 15.38 11.49
N ALA A 140 8.64 15.04 10.26
CA ALA A 140 7.31 14.53 9.91
C ALA A 140 6.94 13.24 10.67
N ILE A 141 7.90 12.34 10.94
CA ILE A 141 7.63 11.09 11.67
C ILE A 141 7.26 11.41 13.12
N LYS A 142 8.07 12.25 13.78
CA LYS A 142 7.81 12.68 15.16
C LYS A 142 6.46 13.39 15.26
N TRP A 143 6.24 14.38 14.41
CA TRP A 143 5.01 15.14 14.38
C TRP A 143 3.77 14.26 14.13
N LEU A 144 3.85 13.31 13.20
CA LEU A 144 2.76 12.37 12.91
C LEU A 144 2.47 11.45 14.10
N PHE A 145 3.50 10.94 14.76
CA PHE A 145 3.31 10.05 15.92
C PHE A 145 2.76 10.80 17.13
N ASP A 146 3.20 12.05 17.36
CA ASP A 146 2.61 12.92 18.38
C ASP A 146 1.14 13.24 18.09
N LEU A 147 0.78 13.46 16.83
CA LEU A 147 -0.62 13.62 16.42
C LEU A 147 -1.46 12.39 16.80
N LEU A 148 -0.95 11.18 16.55
CA LEU A 148 -1.64 9.94 16.89
C LEU A 148 -1.75 9.72 18.40
N ASP A 149 -0.71 10.07 19.16
CA ASP A 149 -0.71 9.99 20.63
C ASP A 149 -1.70 11.00 21.24
N GLU A 150 -1.72 12.23 20.72
CA GLU A 150 -2.67 13.27 21.10
C GLU A 150 -4.11 12.89 20.78
N ALA A 151 -4.35 12.31 19.59
CA ALA A 151 -5.62 11.75 19.19
C ALA A 151 -6.11 10.68 20.17
N ALA A 152 -5.25 9.72 20.51
CA ALA A 152 -5.57 8.67 21.47
C ALA A 152 -5.96 9.27 22.83
N ARG A 153 -5.22 10.28 23.30
CA ARG A 153 -5.52 10.96 24.57
C ARG A 153 -6.85 11.72 24.55
N ARG A 154 -7.15 12.43 23.46
CA ARG A 154 -8.42 13.18 23.30
C ARG A 154 -9.66 12.30 23.31
N HIS A 155 -9.50 11.04 22.92
CA HIS A 155 -10.60 10.06 22.87
C HIS A 155 -10.52 9.02 24.01
N ASP A 156 -9.72 9.27 25.05
CA ASP A 156 -9.58 8.38 26.22
C ASP A 156 -9.15 6.95 25.85
N ILE A 157 -8.30 6.81 24.83
CA ILE A 157 -7.73 5.52 24.39
C ILE A 157 -6.42 5.30 25.15
N TYR A 158 -6.47 4.46 26.18
CA TYR A 158 -5.33 4.10 27.02
C TYR A 158 -4.63 2.80 26.62
N ASP A 159 -5.21 2.03 25.68
CA ASP A 159 -4.61 0.78 25.20
C ASP A 159 -3.44 1.06 24.24
N ALA A 160 -2.22 0.74 24.70
CA ALA A 160 -1.00 0.94 23.94
C ALA A 160 -0.94 0.10 22.65
N ASP A 161 -1.62 -1.04 22.58
CA ASP A 161 -1.63 -1.88 21.38
C ASP A 161 -2.42 -1.22 20.24
N ILE A 162 -3.46 -0.44 20.56
CA ILE A 162 -4.23 0.33 19.56
C ILE A 162 -3.35 1.43 18.96
N VAL A 163 -2.65 2.19 19.80
CA VAL A 163 -1.77 3.28 19.36
C VAL A 163 -0.56 2.72 18.59
N HIS A 164 0.00 1.59 19.03
CA HIS A 164 1.02 0.86 18.29
C HIS A 164 0.53 0.48 16.89
N ALA A 165 -0.69 -0.07 16.79
CA ALA A 165 -1.28 -0.43 15.51
C ALA A 165 -1.50 0.79 14.61
N TRP A 166 -1.90 1.95 15.14
CA TRP A 166 -2.02 3.18 14.36
C TRP A 166 -0.68 3.64 13.78
N LYS A 167 0.39 3.65 14.59
CA LYS A 167 1.75 3.99 14.16
C LYS A 167 2.30 2.99 13.12
N SER A 168 2.05 1.70 13.31
CA SER A 168 2.40 0.65 12.35
C SER A 168 1.67 0.81 11.01
N ASN A 169 0.37 1.10 11.06
CA ASN A 169 -0.47 1.28 9.87
C ASN A 169 -0.27 2.62 9.16
N SER A 170 0.33 3.62 9.81
CA SER A 170 0.57 4.93 9.19
C SER A 170 1.90 5.00 8.45
N LEU A 171 2.96 4.35 8.96
CA LEU A 171 4.32 4.45 8.40
C LEU A 171 4.91 3.08 8.00
N PRO A 172 5.30 2.16 8.89
CA PRO A 172 5.97 0.92 8.50
C PRO A 172 5.24 0.07 7.45
N LEU A 173 3.94 -0.17 7.65
CA LEU A 173 3.16 -1.05 6.78
C LEU A 173 2.75 -0.41 5.45
N ARG A 174 2.87 0.92 5.37
CA ARG A 174 2.38 1.75 4.26
C ARG A 174 3.50 2.28 3.38
N PHE A 175 4.59 2.71 4.01
CA PHE A 175 5.76 3.27 3.35
C PHE A 175 6.85 2.21 3.21
N TRP A 176 7.37 1.71 4.34
CA TRP A 176 8.56 0.85 4.34
C TRP A 176 8.33 -0.52 3.70
N VAL A 177 7.19 -1.17 3.96
CA VAL A 177 6.84 -2.44 3.28
C VAL A 177 6.83 -2.28 1.76
N ASN A 178 6.33 -1.15 1.26
CA ASN A 178 6.29 -0.89 -0.18
C ASN A 178 7.68 -0.70 -0.78
N PHE A 179 8.57 0.04 -0.11
CA PHE A 179 9.94 0.23 -0.58
C PHE A 179 10.82 -1.03 -0.45
N ILE A 180 10.60 -1.87 0.55
CA ILE A 180 11.27 -3.18 0.64
C ILE A 180 10.87 -4.04 -0.56
N LYS A 181 9.58 -4.06 -0.93
CA LYS A 181 9.08 -4.86 -2.06
C LYS A 181 9.43 -4.29 -3.43
N ASN A 182 9.53 -2.97 -3.53
CA ASN A 182 9.68 -2.26 -4.80
C ASN A 182 10.90 -1.31 -4.72
N PRO A 183 12.13 -1.85 -4.72
CA PRO A 183 13.34 -1.03 -4.75
C PRO A 183 13.45 -0.21 -6.04
N ASP A 184 12.77 -0.64 -7.10
CA ASP A 184 12.61 0.06 -8.38
C ASP A 184 11.90 1.41 -8.25
N PHE A 185 11.25 1.70 -7.11
CA PHE A 185 10.68 3.02 -6.81
C PHE A 185 11.74 4.06 -6.40
N ILE A 186 12.92 3.62 -5.97
CA ILE A 186 14.02 4.49 -5.51
C ILE A 186 15.20 4.41 -6.47
N PHE A 187 15.48 3.21 -6.99
CA PHE A 187 16.66 2.93 -7.78
C PHE A 187 16.28 2.50 -9.20
N ASP A 188 17.06 2.91 -10.19
CA ASP A 188 16.96 2.40 -11.55
C ASP A 188 17.53 0.98 -11.63
N VAL A 189 16.71 -0.01 -11.24
CA VAL A 189 17.10 -1.42 -11.17
C VAL A 189 16.04 -2.32 -11.80
N ASN A 190 16.48 -3.33 -12.57
CA ASN A 190 15.59 -4.34 -13.10
C ASN A 190 15.28 -5.42 -12.05
N LYS A 191 14.06 -5.41 -11.51
CA LYS A 191 13.62 -6.39 -10.51
C LYS A 191 13.17 -7.70 -11.18
N THR A 192 13.96 -8.75 -11.01
CA THR A 192 13.58 -10.11 -11.46
C THR A 192 12.54 -10.74 -10.54
N VAL A 193 11.74 -11.69 -11.06
CA VAL A 193 10.72 -12.43 -10.28
C VAL A 193 11.32 -13.13 -9.05
N THR A 194 12.55 -13.65 -9.15
CA THR A 194 13.24 -14.30 -8.03
C THR A 194 13.60 -13.30 -6.92
N VAL A 195 14.02 -12.09 -7.29
CA VAL A 195 14.31 -11.02 -6.34
C VAL A 195 13.02 -10.54 -5.68
N ASP A 196 11.96 -10.35 -6.47
CA ASP A 196 10.63 -9.96 -5.96
C ASP A 196 10.09 -10.95 -4.91
N ALA A 197 10.20 -12.25 -5.17
CA ALA A 197 9.81 -13.28 -4.20
C ALA A 197 10.64 -13.23 -2.90
N SER A 198 11.95 -12.96 -3.03
CA SER A 198 12.87 -12.85 -1.88
C SER A 198 12.57 -11.61 -1.03
N LEU A 199 12.39 -10.46 -1.67
CA LEU A 199 12.03 -9.20 -1.03
C LEU A 199 10.64 -9.26 -0.38
N SER A 200 9.68 -9.95 -1.01
CA SER A 200 8.37 -10.21 -0.41
C SER A 200 8.47 -11.03 0.88
N GLY A 201 9.41 -11.98 0.95
CA GLY A 201 9.70 -12.71 2.19
C GLY A 201 10.24 -11.82 3.32
N ILE A 202 11.15 -10.90 2.98
CA ILE A 202 11.72 -9.93 3.93
C ILE A 202 10.65 -8.92 4.37
N ALA A 203 9.85 -8.40 3.44
CA ALA A 203 8.75 -7.49 3.72
C ALA A 203 7.70 -8.13 4.64
N GLN A 204 7.37 -9.41 4.43
CA GLN A 204 6.47 -10.14 5.33
C GLN A 204 7.03 -10.27 6.74
N THR A 205 8.34 -10.49 6.86
CA THR A 205 9.02 -10.52 8.17
C THR A 205 8.93 -9.17 8.87
N PHE A 206 9.12 -8.08 8.14
CA PHE A 206 8.96 -6.72 8.67
C PHE A 206 7.51 -6.44 9.10
N MET A 207 6.52 -6.88 8.31
CA MET A 207 5.10 -6.80 8.67
C MET A 207 4.81 -7.56 9.98
N ASP A 208 5.32 -8.78 10.12
CA ASP A 208 5.16 -9.59 11.33
C ASP A 208 5.84 -8.97 12.55
N ALA A 209 6.92 -8.22 12.35
CA ALA A 209 7.62 -7.44 13.38
C ALA A 209 6.82 -6.22 13.86
N CYS A 210 5.95 -5.66 13.02
CA CYS A 210 5.06 -4.56 13.40
C CYS A 210 3.82 -5.04 14.18
N SER A 211 3.48 -6.34 14.13
CA SER A 211 2.33 -6.88 14.86
C SER A 211 2.61 -7.06 16.36
N THR A 212 1.63 -6.70 17.20
CA THR A 212 1.64 -6.97 18.65
C THR A 212 1.28 -8.41 18.99
N THR A 213 0.65 -9.14 18.06
CA THR A 213 0.21 -10.53 18.28
C THR A 213 1.31 -11.54 18.00
N GLU A 214 1.52 -12.47 18.92
CA GLU A 214 2.39 -13.62 18.68
C GLU A 214 1.66 -14.68 17.88
N HIS A 215 2.18 -14.99 16.69
CA HIS A 215 1.67 -16.09 15.89
C HIS A 215 2.43 -17.37 16.23
N ARG A 216 1.71 -18.42 16.65
CA ARG A 216 2.31 -19.75 16.85
C ARG A 216 2.65 -20.34 15.49
N LEU A 217 3.94 -20.49 15.21
CA LEU A 217 4.41 -21.10 13.98
C LEU A 217 4.31 -22.61 14.08
N GLY A 218 3.71 -23.22 13.05
CA GLY A 218 3.48 -24.65 12.95
C GLY A 218 3.89 -25.19 11.58
N LYS A 219 3.64 -26.48 11.35
CA LYS A 219 3.98 -27.16 10.09
C LYS A 219 3.25 -26.59 8.86
N ASP A 220 2.13 -25.90 9.09
CA ASP A 220 1.31 -25.27 8.05
C ASP A 220 1.63 -23.78 7.85
N SER A 221 2.61 -23.24 8.60
CA SER A 221 3.01 -21.85 8.44
C SER A 221 3.78 -21.63 7.13
N PRO A 222 3.57 -20.49 6.45
CA PRO A 222 4.32 -20.13 5.25
C PRO A 222 5.84 -20.21 5.46
N SER A 223 6.56 -20.73 4.47
CA SER A 223 8.00 -21.02 4.59
C SER A 223 8.85 -19.78 4.87
N ASN A 224 8.50 -18.62 4.32
CA ASN A 224 9.13 -17.34 4.63
C ASN A 224 9.03 -16.99 6.12
N LYS A 225 7.87 -17.27 6.74
CA LYS A 225 7.65 -17.03 8.17
C LYS A 225 8.43 -17.99 9.05
N LEU A 226 8.62 -19.23 8.60
CA LEU A 226 9.48 -20.20 9.28
C LEU A 226 10.97 -19.82 9.20
N LEU A 227 11.43 -19.21 8.10
CA LEU A 227 12.82 -18.80 7.92
C LEU A 227 13.28 -17.72 8.91
N PHE A 228 12.40 -16.74 9.21
CA PHE A 228 12.70 -15.63 10.12
C PHE A 228 12.03 -15.76 11.50
N ALA A 229 11.44 -16.92 11.79
CA ALA A 229 10.72 -17.23 13.02
C ALA A 229 11.45 -16.80 14.31
N LYS A 230 12.76 -17.06 14.35
CA LYS A 230 13.61 -16.79 15.51
C LYS A 230 13.99 -15.31 15.65
N ASP A 231 13.94 -14.56 14.55
CA ASP A 231 14.39 -13.16 14.49
C ASP A 231 13.22 -12.18 14.75
N ILE A 232 11.99 -12.57 14.38
CA ILE A 232 10.78 -11.74 14.56
C ILE A 232 10.63 -11.17 15.99
N PRO A 233 10.83 -11.93 17.09
CA PRO A 233 10.73 -11.37 18.44
C PRO A 233 11.71 -10.22 18.70
N GLN A 234 12.92 -10.32 18.17
CA GLN A 234 13.93 -9.26 18.29
C GLN A 234 13.52 -8.03 17.47
N TYR A 235 13.03 -8.22 16.24
CA TYR A 235 12.54 -7.11 15.42
C TYR A 235 11.31 -6.42 16.04
N ARG A 236 10.40 -7.17 16.69
CA ARG A 236 9.29 -6.59 17.47
C ARG A 236 9.78 -5.69 18.59
N LYS A 237 10.82 -6.12 19.29
CA LYS A 237 11.46 -5.30 20.33
C LYS A 237 12.01 -4.01 19.72
N MET A 238 12.64 -4.07 18.56
CA MET A 238 13.13 -2.88 17.83
C MET A 238 11.98 -1.93 17.47
N VAL A 239 10.86 -2.43 16.93
CA VAL A 239 9.69 -1.59 16.61
C VAL A 239 9.12 -0.90 17.85
N LYS A 240 8.95 -1.65 18.95
CA LYS A 240 8.47 -1.09 20.22
C LYS A 240 9.42 -0.02 20.77
N GLN A 241 10.72 -0.29 20.70
CA GLN A 241 11.75 0.65 21.13
C GLN A 241 11.75 1.92 20.27
N PHE A 242 11.62 1.78 18.95
CA PHE A 242 11.50 2.90 18.02
C PHE A 242 10.35 3.84 18.38
N TYR A 243 9.14 3.31 18.58
CA TYR A 243 7.97 4.14 18.94
C TYR A 243 8.14 4.84 20.28
N HIS A 244 8.77 4.17 21.24
CA HIS A 244 9.08 4.72 22.55
C HIS A 244 10.12 5.84 22.47
N ASP A 245 11.16 5.66 21.68
CA ASP A 245 12.23 6.66 21.51
C ASP A 245 11.73 7.89 20.72
N VAL A 246 10.91 7.69 19.69
CA VAL A 246 10.24 8.80 18.98
C VAL A 246 9.33 9.59 19.93
N ALA A 247 8.58 8.93 20.80
CA ALA A 247 7.73 9.61 21.77
C ALA A 247 8.54 10.50 22.74
N ARG A 248 9.79 10.14 23.04
CA ARG A 248 10.70 10.89 23.91
C ARG A 248 11.41 12.06 23.24
N LEU A 249 11.40 12.14 21.91
CA LEU A 249 11.95 13.29 21.20
C LEU A 249 11.20 14.57 21.61
N PRO A 250 11.85 15.74 21.57
CA PRO A 250 11.17 17.02 21.73
C PRO A 250 10.00 17.15 20.77
N GLN A 251 8.91 17.76 21.24
CA GLN A 251 7.77 18.06 20.38
C GLN A 251 8.19 19.01 19.27
N ILE A 252 7.77 18.72 18.04
CA ILE A 252 7.96 19.61 16.89
C ILE A 252 6.89 20.70 16.93
N SER A 253 7.30 21.96 16.91
CA SER A 253 6.37 23.08 16.85
C SER A 253 5.72 23.21 15.46
N ASP A 254 4.53 23.82 15.42
CA ASP A 254 3.85 24.11 14.14
C ASP A 254 4.68 25.01 13.23
N GLN A 255 5.49 25.90 13.81
CA GLN A 255 6.40 26.77 13.06
C GLN A 255 7.52 25.98 12.41
N GLU A 256 8.20 25.09 13.15
CA GLU A 256 9.27 24.23 12.62
C GLU A 256 8.72 23.32 11.52
N MET A 257 7.56 22.70 11.72
CA MET A 257 6.91 21.87 10.71
C MET A 257 6.57 22.69 9.45
N SER A 258 5.99 23.88 9.62
CA SER A 258 5.66 24.76 8.49
C SER A 258 6.90 25.18 7.70
N THR A 259 8.00 25.49 8.39
CA THR A 259 9.28 25.81 7.73
C THR A 259 9.83 24.60 6.95
N ALA A 260 9.84 23.41 7.54
CA ALA A 260 10.29 22.19 6.86
C ALA A 260 9.45 21.90 5.60
N MET A 261 8.12 22.01 5.69
CA MET A 261 7.21 21.81 4.56
C MET A 261 7.40 22.87 3.47
N GLN A 262 7.63 24.13 3.84
CA GLN A 262 7.91 25.20 2.86
C GLN A 262 9.23 24.96 2.12
N GLN A 263 10.27 24.53 2.83
CA GLN A 263 11.54 24.18 2.19
C GLN A 263 11.39 23.03 1.19
N LEU A 264 10.66 21.98 1.57
CA LEU A 264 10.33 20.88 0.66
C LEU A 264 9.52 21.35 -0.56
N SER A 265 8.54 22.23 -0.36
CA SER A 265 7.74 22.79 -1.45
C SER A 265 8.58 23.59 -2.45
N ILE A 266 9.61 24.31 -1.98
CA ILE A 266 10.54 25.04 -2.86
C ILE A 266 11.44 24.07 -3.60
N GLN A 267 11.95 23.04 -2.93
CA GLN A 267 12.84 22.03 -3.53
C GLN A 267 12.16 21.21 -4.63
N GLN A 268 10.85 20.99 -4.52
CA GLN A 268 10.05 20.21 -5.46
C GLN A 268 9.24 21.11 -6.41
N ASN A 269 9.55 22.42 -6.45
CA ASN A 269 8.85 23.33 -7.33
C ASN A 269 9.12 22.96 -8.80
N ASP A 270 8.08 22.99 -9.62
CA ASP A 270 8.13 22.66 -11.05
C ASP A 270 8.52 21.21 -11.41
N GLU A 271 8.67 20.31 -10.43
CA GLU A 271 8.89 18.87 -10.67
C GLU A 271 7.62 18.14 -11.14
N PHE A 272 6.44 18.74 -10.92
CA PHE A 272 5.14 18.14 -11.24
C PHE A 272 4.26 19.05 -12.09
N ASP A 273 3.58 18.48 -13.09
CA ASP A 273 2.57 19.20 -13.88
C ASP A 273 1.26 19.35 -13.09
N THR A 274 1.15 20.48 -12.40
CA THR A 274 -0.03 20.85 -11.61
C THR A 274 -1.29 21.03 -12.47
N ILE A 275 -1.15 21.45 -13.73
CA ILE A 275 -2.29 21.67 -14.62
C ILE A 275 -2.90 20.33 -15.01
N SER A 276 -2.08 19.35 -15.36
CA SER A 276 -2.55 17.99 -15.65
C SER A 276 -3.22 17.35 -14.43
N ALA A 277 -2.64 17.50 -13.23
CA ALA A 277 -3.27 17.02 -12.00
C ALA A 277 -4.63 17.68 -11.73
N LEU A 278 -4.76 18.99 -11.96
CA LEU A 278 -6.02 19.71 -11.81
C LEU A 278 -7.09 19.25 -12.81
N LYS A 279 -6.71 18.98 -14.07
CA LYS A 279 -7.61 18.43 -15.08
C LYS A 279 -8.16 17.07 -14.66
N GLU A 280 -7.29 16.17 -14.20
CA GLU A 280 -7.70 14.85 -13.71
C GLU A 280 -8.59 14.95 -12.45
N LEU A 281 -8.28 15.88 -11.53
CA LEU A 281 -9.13 16.14 -10.36
C LEU A 281 -10.52 16.67 -10.75
N TYR A 282 -10.59 17.52 -11.76
CA TYR A 282 -11.85 18.11 -12.23
C TYR A 282 -12.82 17.06 -12.79
N ILE A 283 -12.32 15.95 -13.34
CA ILE A 283 -13.16 14.80 -13.75
C ILE A 283 -13.99 14.26 -12.57
N TYR A 284 -13.42 14.23 -11.37
CA TYR A 284 -14.16 13.80 -10.17
C TYR A 284 -15.14 14.87 -9.68
N VAL A 285 -14.77 16.14 -9.81
CA VAL A 285 -15.65 17.28 -9.47
C VAL A 285 -16.93 17.25 -10.31
N THR A 286 -16.81 17.07 -11.62
CA THR A 286 -17.98 16.98 -12.52
C THR A 286 -18.79 15.73 -12.26
N LYS A 287 -18.13 14.57 -12.08
CA LYS A 287 -18.80 13.30 -11.80
C LYS A 287 -19.63 13.31 -10.51
N TYR A 288 -19.18 14.01 -9.49
CA TYR A 288 -19.83 14.07 -8.17
C TYR A 288 -20.38 15.47 -7.83
N ASN A 289 -20.67 16.27 -8.87
CA ASN A 289 -21.01 17.69 -8.72
C ASN A 289 -22.15 17.93 -7.71
N ASP A 290 -23.28 17.25 -7.88
CA ASP A 290 -24.43 17.40 -6.98
C ASP A 290 -24.06 17.11 -5.51
N GLN A 291 -23.31 16.04 -5.23
CA GLN A 291 -22.96 15.70 -3.86
C GLN A 291 -22.00 16.73 -3.25
N ILE A 292 -21.06 17.24 -4.06
CA ILE A 292 -20.09 18.25 -3.63
C ILE A 292 -20.80 19.58 -3.35
N ILE A 293 -21.64 20.07 -4.26
CA ILE A 293 -22.39 21.31 -4.07
C ILE A 293 -23.29 21.23 -2.84
N ASN A 294 -24.05 20.13 -2.70
CA ASN A 294 -24.88 19.93 -1.51
C ASN A 294 -24.05 19.92 -0.21
N ALA A 295 -22.85 19.32 -0.21
CA ALA A 295 -21.98 19.34 0.96
C ALA A 295 -21.47 20.76 1.28
N LEU A 296 -21.07 21.52 0.26
CA LEU A 296 -20.59 22.90 0.40
C LEU A 296 -21.69 23.87 0.85
N GLU A 297 -22.93 23.63 0.44
CA GLU A 297 -24.08 24.39 0.92
C GLU A 297 -24.49 23.96 2.32
N ASN A 298 -24.37 22.70 2.71
CA ASN A 298 -24.79 22.29 4.05
C ASN A 298 -23.84 22.76 5.17
N ASP A 299 -22.56 22.96 4.87
CA ASP A 299 -21.58 23.45 5.85
C ASP A 299 -21.63 24.99 6.01
N ILE A 300 -21.79 25.45 7.26
CA ILE A 300 -21.91 26.88 7.60
C ILE A 300 -20.62 27.65 7.27
N ASN A 301 -19.45 27.05 7.49
CA ASN A 301 -18.18 27.68 7.19
C ASN A 301 -18.00 27.79 5.67
N CYS A 302 -18.31 26.74 4.91
CA CYS A 302 -18.25 26.75 3.44
C CYS A 302 -19.18 27.81 2.83
N LYS A 303 -20.41 27.95 3.36
CA LYS A 303 -21.35 29.03 2.99
C LYS A 303 -20.79 30.43 3.20
N LYS A 304 -20.17 30.68 4.37
CA LYS A 304 -19.59 32.00 4.70
C LYS A 304 -18.51 32.45 3.70
N ILE A 305 -17.74 31.50 3.15
CA ILE A 305 -16.67 31.77 2.16
C ILE A 305 -17.12 31.53 0.72
N GLN A 306 -18.41 31.26 0.51
CA GLN A 306 -19.07 31.06 -0.79
C GLN A 306 -18.36 30.01 -1.66
N LEU A 307 -17.97 28.88 -1.08
CA LEU A 307 -17.20 27.85 -1.80
C LEU A 307 -18.00 27.18 -2.94
N ALA A 308 -19.31 26.98 -2.79
CA ALA A 308 -20.16 26.42 -3.85
C ALA A 308 -20.14 27.31 -5.11
N HIS A 309 -20.39 28.61 -4.92
CA HIS A 309 -20.34 29.60 -6.01
C HIS A 309 -18.95 29.69 -6.66
N LYS A 310 -17.86 29.57 -5.88
CA LYS A 310 -16.50 29.53 -6.46
C LYS A 310 -16.29 28.29 -7.33
N LEU A 311 -16.84 27.15 -6.94
CA LEU A 311 -16.75 25.91 -7.73
C LEU A 311 -17.58 26.01 -9.02
N GLU A 312 -18.77 26.60 -8.97
CA GLU A 312 -19.60 26.88 -10.14
C GLU A 312 -18.87 27.81 -11.12
N ASN A 313 -18.22 28.87 -10.64
CA ASN A 313 -17.41 29.75 -11.49
C ASN A 313 -16.30 29.01 -12.23
N VAL A 314 -15.65 28.04 -11.57
CA VAL A 314 -14.65 27.18 -12.22
C VAL A 314 -15.32 26.34 -13.32
N ALA A 315 -16.51 25.79 -13.06
CA ALA A 315 -17.25 25.02 -14.07
C ALA A 315 -17.64 25.86 -15.28
N PHE A 316 -18.21 27.05 -15.08
CA PHE A 316 -18.54 27.97 -16.17
C PHE A 316 -17.32 28.37 -17.00
N THR A 317 -16.17 28.59 -16.35
CA THR A 317 -14.92 28.96 -17.05
C THR A 317 -14.37 27.80 -17.89
N LEU A 318 -14.54 26.56 -17.44
CA LEU A 318 -14.03 25.37 -18.12
C LEU A 318 -14.99 24.83 -19.20
N GLU A 319 -16.29 25.05 -19.03
CA GLU A 319 -17.34 24.65 -19.99
C GLU A 319 -17.58 25.71 -21.08
N GLY A 320 -17.08 26.93 -20.89
CA GLY A 320 -17.16 28.02 -21.85
C GLY A 320 -16.00 28.03 -22.86
N GLU A 321 -16.04 27.18 -23.89
CA GLU A 321 -15.58 27.60 -25.22
C GLU A 321 -16.78 28.24 -25.95
N ASP A 322 -16.53 29.41 -26.55
CA ASP A 322 -17.45 30.38 -27.16
C ASP A 322 -18.06 31.45 -26.24
N THR A 323 -17.22 32.28 -25.61
CA THR A 323 -17.58 33.72 -25.57
C THR A 323 -17.53 34.24 -27.00
N SER A 324 -18.68 34.16 -27.66
CA SER A 324 -19.02 34.88 -28.88
C SER A 324 -18.39 36.28 -28.83
N ALA A 325 -17.42 36.51 -29.71
CA ALA A 325 -17.04 37.84 -30.10
C ALA A 325 -18.28 38.51 -30.72
N CYS A 326 -18.83 39.50 -30.04
CA CYS A 326 -19.67 40.54 -30.61
C CYS A 326 -19.22 41.89 -30.05
#